data_AF-X6P2V0-F1
#
_entry.id   AF-X6P2V0-F1
#
_cell.length_a   1.000
_cell.length_b   1.000
_cell.length_c   1.000
_cell.angle_alpha   90.00
_cell.angle_beta   90.00
_cell.angle_gamma   90.00
#
_symmetry.space_group_name_H-M   'P 1'
#
loop_
_entity.id
_entity.type
_entity.pdbx_description
1 polymer ?
#
loop_
_entity_poly.entity_id
_entity_poly.type
_entity_poly.pdbx_seq_one_letter_code
_entity_poly.pdbx_strand_id
1 'polypeptide(L)'
;MSSKYKRGKLSKQPTINNKWELQQNFPRIEEEVFLRVWTYCDKDADEASEVLRFIDENHTSSQGQEHLLSLLESFNGRIDKMLILNKWKQCNQILYETRLKLDEICSSRDTNRLNETNEVTITISIYLHILWNILNYPKTIKYRQISCHALHEKVEHKCNQLGANFHQTLNTIEKYLQEFGFEKVNSKSWYYQKNIRTLDLWEWYRKWINTQLVYSIFYFLYKTKSNIPERIFMLRNGKWKEYEIVFDYEYRRIVLFENKKLKVKSLQIGNPKRLSLEFNVSIQWYNLSGIDDTYSKRFCLILNHTWYFCTFDCEEREKLSDCCSEFNSFTVIWKDMLKQPHKEPFNPYLMTLKQGIQYLKDKLQIQEHALNGANELISFSCEYDKCESPLSSDLNGVLLHDIYKHFLNYPNIQVNWQLKGAFIVPYKRTISTERRDLPKRVPFQDISLNPKTKFHPLLYECDLYKLKVIEDKLQTKVTRNNELQKLFHEVIKNDYLCDLITKNLL
;
A
#
# COMPACT_ATOMS: atom_id res chain seq x y z
N MET A 1 28.85 -55.76 18.92
CA MET A 1 29.11 -54.39 19.43
C MET A 1 27.86 -53.56 19.19
N SER A 2 27.13 -53.23 20.25
CA SER A 2 25.78 -52.68 20.23
C SER A 2 25.81 -51.30 20.91
N SER A 3 25.50 -50.23 20.17
CA SER A 3 25.39 -48.87 20.72
C SER A 3 23.92 -48.43 20.76
N LYS A 4 23.29 -48.61 21.92
CA LYS A 4 21.96 -48.08 22.23
C LYS A 4 22.04 -46.56 22.46
N TYR A 5 21.56 -45.76 21.52
CA TYR A 5 21.25 -44.35 21.76
C TYR A 5 19.88 -44.23 22.43
N LYS A 6 19.87 -43.96 23.75
CA LYS A 6 18.68 -43.53 24.50
C LYS A 6 18.46 -42.02 24.25
N ARG A 7 17.38 -41.67 23.57
CA ARG A 7 16.90 -40.28 23.45
C ARG A 7 15.81 -40.07 24.50
N GLY A 8 16.19 -39.58 25.68
CA GLY A 8 15.24 -39.15 26.71
C GLY A 8 14.71 -37.76 26.40
N LYS A 9 13.46 -37.66 25.96
CA LYS A 9 12.71 -36.40 26.00
C LYS A 9 12.05 -36.31 27.38
N LEU A 10 12.68 -35.55 28.28
CA LEU A 10 12.04 -35.04 29.49
C LEU A 10 11.02 -33.97 29.07
N SER A 11 9.74 -34.35 29.08
CA SER A 11 8.62 -33.43 29.08
C SER A 11 8.64 -32.65 30.40
N LYS A 12 9.22 -31.44 30.39
CA LYS A 12 9.05 -30.49 31.49
C LYS A 12 7.58 -30.03 31.47
N GLN A 13 6.81 -30.42 32.48
CA GLN A 13 5.62 -29.67 32.91
C GLN A 13 6.03 -28.77 34.09
N PRO A 14 6.22 -27.45 33.85
CA PRO A 14 6.13 -26.43 34.89
C PRO A 14 5.36 -25.17 34.42
N THR A 15 4.65 -25.23 33.28
CA THR A 15 4.14 -24.00 32.62
C THR A 15 2.95 -23.33 33.31
N ILE A 16 2.23 -24.03 34.19
CA ILE A 16 1.02 -23.46 34.83
C ILE A 16 1.36 -22.65 36.08
N ASN A 17 2.33 -23.08 36.89
CA ASN A 17 2.68 -22.38 38.13
C ASN A 17 3.33 -21.02 37.86
N ASN A 18 4.21 -20.94 36.86
CA ASN A 18 4.92 -19.70 36.53
C ASN A 18 3.97 -18.59 36.07
N LYS A 19 2.83 -18.93 35.44
CA LYS A 19 1.85 -17.94 34.96
C LYS A 19 1.17 -17.23 36.14
N TRP A 20 0.71 -17.99 37.13
CA TRP A 20 0.03 -17.43 38.30
C TRP A 20 0.97 -16.60 39.17
N GLU A 21 2.19 -17.10 39.41
CA GLU A 21 3.21 -16.35 40.15
C GLU A 21 3.54 -15.02 39.46
N LEU A 22 3.66 -15.03 38.12
CA LEU A 22 3.94 -13.80 37.37
C LEU A 22 2.79 -12.79 37.45
N GLN A 23 1.53 -13.23 37.39
CA GLN A 23 0.38 -12.34 37.50
C GLN A 23 0.28 -11.68 38.90
N GLN A 24 0.64 -12.42 39.96
CA GLN A 24 0.66 -11.87 41.32
C GLN A 24 1.71 -10.76 41.50
N ASN A 25 2.78 -10.78 40.72
CA ASN A 25 3.82 -9.74 40.77
C ASN A 25 3.38 -8.41 40.11
N PHE A 26 2.34 -8.42 39.28
CA PHE A 26 1.88 -7.23 38.55
C PHE A 26 0.37 -6.98 38.74
N PRO A 27 -0.10 -6.74 39.99
CA PRO A 27 -1.53 -6.64 40.30
C PRO A 27 -2.24 -5.43 39.68
N ARG A 28 -1.49 -4.46 39.13
CA ARG A 28 -2.01 -3.27 38.47
C ARG A 28 -2.28 -3.47 36.97
N ILE A 29 -1.79 -4.56 36.39
CA ILE A 29 -1.96 -4.87 34.97
C ILE A 29 -3.23 -5.72 34.83
N GLU A 30 -4.10 -5.31 33.90
CA GLU A 30 -5.32 -6.05 33.60
C GLU A 30 -4.99 -7.46 33.11
N GLU A 31 -5.79 -8.44 33.52
CA GLU A 31 -5.55 -9.86 33.17
C GLU A 31 -5.49 -10.08 31.65
N GLU A 32 -6.29 -9.35 30.88
CA GLU A 32 -6.27 -9.42 29.41
C GLU A 32 -4.91 -9.02 28.82
N VAL A 33 -4.34 -7.90 29.30
CA VAL A 33 -3.01 -7.42 28.90
C VAL A 33 -1.95 -8.46 29.27
N PHE A 34 -2.02 -9.02 30.48
CA PHE A 34 -1.14 -10.09 30.93
C PHE A 34 -1.19 -11.31 30.00
N LEU A 35 -2.39 -11.80 29.66
CA LEU A 35 -2.56 -12.97 28.78
C LEU A 35 -2.01 -12.71 27.37
N ARG A 36 -2.18 -11.50 26.85
CA ARG A 36 -1.63 -11.09 25.55
C ARG A 36 -0.11 -11.06 25.58
N VAL A 37 0.50 -10.40 26.58
CA VAL A 37 1.98 -10.40 26.76
C VAL A 37 2.52 -11.81 26.87
N TRP A 38 1.90 -12.66 27.70
CA TRP A 38 2.29 -14.05 27.88
C TRP A 38 2.27 -14.83 26.56
N THR A 39 1.26 -14.58 25.72
CA THR A 39 1.14 -15.19 24.41
C THR A 39 2.21 -14.68 23.44
N TYR A 40 2.48 -13.37 23.42
CA TYR A 40 3.49 -12.77 22.54
C TYR A 40 4.93 -13.15 22.90
N CYS A 41 5.20 -13.48 24.16
CA CYS A 41 6.50 -13.96 24.63
C CYS A 41 6.65 -15.49 24.50
N ASP A 42 5.82 -16.16 23.69
CA ASP A 42 5.84 -17.62 23.51
C ASP A 42 5.80 -18.42 24.82
N LYS A 43 5.18 -17.85 25.86
CA LYS A 43 5.11 -18.40 27.22
C LYS A 43 6.48 -18.47 27.93
N ASP A 44 7.44 -17.68 27.48
CA ASP A 44 8.70 -17.43 28.19
C ASP A 44 8.43 -16.47 29.35
N ALA A 45 8.67 -16.95 30.57
CA ALA A 45 8.37 -16.20 31.78
C ALA A 45 9.31 -15.02 32.02
N ASP A 46 10.57 -15.14 31.60
CA ASP A 46 11.55 -14.08 31.80
C ASP A 46 11.23 -12.92 30.85
N GLU A 47 11.00 -13.22 29.57
CA GLU A 47 10.65 -12.19 28.57
C GLU A 47 9.30 -11.52 28.88
N ALA A 48 8.28 -12.30 29.30
CA ALA A 48 7.01 -11.75 29.72
C ALA A 48 7.14 -10.85 30.95
N SER A 49 7.97 -11.25 31.93
CA SER A 49 8.26 -10.46 33.13
C SER A 49 8.89 -9.12 32.77
N GLU A 50 9.82 -9.08 31.82
CA GLU A 50 10.45 -7.84 31.38
C GLU A 50 9.46 -6.86 30.75
N VAL A 51 8.57 -7.35 29.89
CA VAL A 51 7.53 -6.54 29.25
C VAL A 51 6.53 -6.02 30.29
N LEU A 52 6.06 -6.87 31.20
CA LEU A 52 5.11 -6.49 32.26
C LEU A 52 5.72 -5.49 33.24
N ARG A 53 6.97 -5.72 33.67
CA ARG A 53 7.72 -4.77 34.51
C ARG A 53 7.86 -3.42 33.82
N PHE A 54 8.18 -3.40 32.53
CA PHE A 54 8.26 -2.17 31.77
C PHE A 54 6.92 -1.42 31.75
N ILE A 55 5.79 -2.12 31.55
CA ILE A 55 4.45 -1.52 31.56
C ILE A 55 4.15 -0.86 32.91
N ASP A 56 4.43 -1.57 34.01
CA ASP A 56 4.16 -1.12 35.38
C ASP A 56 5.06 0.06 35.79
N GLU A 57 6.37 -0.04 35.56
CA GLU A 57 7.37 0.99 35.90
C GLU A 57 7.19 2.31 35.14
N ASN A 58 6.75 2.25 33.88
CA ASN A 58 6.52 3.45 33.06
C ASN A 58 5.09 3.99 33.21
N HIS A 59 4.30 3.43 34.11
CA HIS A 59 2.91 3.82 34.38
C HIS A 59 2.09 3.99 33.08
N THR A 60 2.24 3.02 32.18
CA THR A 60 1.61 3.07 30.85
C THR A 60 0.09 3.02 31.04
N SER A 61 -0.61 4.05 30.57
CA SER A 61 -2.09 4.09 30.63
C SER A 61 -2.71 2.88 29.90
N SER A 62 -3.94 2.51 30.22
CA SER A 62 -4.65 1.39 29.55
C SER A 62 -4.65 1.55 28.00
N GLN A 63 -4.90 2.76 27.49
CA GLN A 63 -4.78 3.03 26.05
C GLN A 63 -3.33 2.86 25.52
N GLY A 64 -2.33 3.29 26.30
CA GLY A 64 -0.92 3.08 25.98
C GLY A 64 -0.53 1.60 25.98
N GLN A 65 -1.12 0.78 26.86
CA GLN A 65 -0.90 -0.66 26.90
C GLN A 65 -1.42 -1.31 25.63
N GLU A 66 -2.63 -0.98 25.20
CA GLU A 66 -3.20 -1.46 23.93
C GLU A 66 -2.34 -1.08 22.71
N HIS A 67 -1.86 0.16 22.66
CA HIS A 67 -0.94 0.61 21.62
C HIS A 67 0.38 -0.17 21.64
N LEU A 68 0.95 -0.42 22.82
CA LEU A 68 2.18 -1.19 22.98
C LEU A 68 2.00 -2.65 22.57
N LEU A 69 0.89 -3.28 22.96
CA LEU A 69 0.55 -4.64 22.54
C LEU A 69 0.38 -4.74 21.02
N SER A 70 -0.27 -3.76 20.40
CA SER A 70 -0.38 -3.68 18.94
C SER A 70 1.00 -3.58 18.25
N LEU A 71 1.95 -2.86 18.85
CA LEU A 71 3.34 -2.81 18.37
C LEU A 71 4.05 -4.16 18.55
N LEU A 72 3.98 -4.76 19.74
CA LEU A 72 4.59 -6.07 20.00
C LEU A 72 4.05 -7.13 19.03
N GLU A 73 2.74 -7.16 18.80
CA GLU A 73 2.09 -8.05 17.84
C GLU A 73 2.57 -7.77 16.41
N SER A 74 2.58 -6.50 16.00
CA SER A 74 2.99 -6.12 14.65
C SER A 74 4.44 -6.49 14.39
N PHE A 75 5.34 -6.28 15.36
CA PHE A 75 6.78 -6.45 15.17
C PHE A 75 7.34 -7.76 15.74
N ASN A 76 6.48 -8.68 16.22
CA ASN A 76 6.92 -9.93 16.82
C ASN A 76 7.78 -10.75 15.84
N GLY A 77 8.91 -11.29 16.32
CA GLY A 77 9.90 -12.02 15.52
C GLY A 77 10.73 -11.18 14.53
N ARG A 78 10.33 -9.92 14.28
CA ARG A 78 11.06 -9.00 13.39
C ARG A 78 12.05 -8.13 14.17
N ILE A 79 11.59 -7.58 15.30
CA ILE A 79 12.41 -6.77 16.19
C ILE A 79 12.45 -7.44 17.56
N ASP A 80 13.62 -7.41 18.17
CA ASP A 80 13.80 -7.76 19.58
C ASP A 80 12.84 -6.95 20.48
N LYS A 81 12.16 -7.62 21.41
CA LYS A 81 11.11 -6.99 22.23
C LYS A 81 11.67 -5.85 23.08
N MET A 82 12.88 -6.00 23.63
CA MET A 82 13.52 -4.93 24.40
C MET A 82 13.83 -3.71 23.53
N LEU A 83 14.17 -3.89 22.26
CA LEU A 83 14.32 -2.78 21.33
C LEU A 83 12.98 -2.08 21.04
N ILE A 84 11.87 -2.82 20.94
CA ILE A 84 10.50 -2.25 20.84
C ILE A 84 10.20 -1.37 22.05
N LEU A 85 10.37 -1.90 23.26
CA LEU A 85 10.13 -1.18 24.52
C LEU A 85 11.00 0.08 24.63
N ASN A 86 12.29 -0.03 24.29
CA ASN A 86 13.22 1.10 24.30
C ASN A 86 12.78 2.21 23.33
N LYS A 87 12.33 1.87 22.13
CA LYS A 87 11.86 2.85 21.16
C LYS A 87 10.53 3.47 21.56
N TRP A 88 9.63 2.70 22.15
CA TRP A 88 8.39 3.19 22.74
C TRP A 88 8.66 4.26 23.81
N LYS A 89 9.59 3.98 24.72
CA LYS A 89 10.04 4.94 25.74
C LYS A 89 10.66 6.20 25.11
N GLN A 90 11.54 6.03 24.13
CA GLN A 90 12.21 7.15 23.43
C GLN A 90 11.26 8.06 22.64
N CYS A 91 10.08 7.57 22.26
CA CYS A 91 9.06 8.36 21.56
C CYS A 91 7.94 8.80 22.51
N ASN A 92 8.22 8.90 23.81
CA ASN A 92 7.26 9.34 24.82
C ASN A 92 5.93 8.58 24.78
N GLN A 93 5.96 7.29 24.44
CA GLN A 93 4.77 6.45 24.34
C GLN A 93 3.78 6.89 23.23
N ILE A 94 4.25 7.61 22.21
CA ILE A 94 3.45 8.00 21.04
C ILE A 94 3.50 6.87 20.01
N LEU A 95 2.36 6.24 19.76
CA LEU A 95 2.22 5.10 18.84
C LEU A 95 2.75 5.38 17.44
N TYR A 96 2.32 6.50 16.85
CA TYR A 96 2.68 6.83 15.47
C TYR A 96 4.20 7.00 15.31
N GLU A 97 4.83 7.78 16.19
CA GLU A 97 6.27 8.01 16.17
C GLU A 97 7.08 6.73 16.44
N THR A 98 6.66 5.95 17.44
CA THR A 98 7.32 4.68 17.77
C THR A 98 7.27 3.71 16.59
N ARG A 99 6.08 3.56 15.98
CA ARG A 99 5.89 2.71 14.81
C ARG A 99 6.80 3.14 13.66
N LEU A 100 6.87 4.44 13.36
CA LEU A 100 7.76 4.97 12.33
C LEU A 100 9.23 4.62 12.61
N LYS A 101 9.74 4.77 13.84
CA LYS A 101 11.12 4.42 14.15
C LYS A 101 11.36 2.89 14.11
N LEU A 102 10.43 2.09 14.59
CA LEU A 102 10.55 0.63 14.54
C LEU A 102 10.56 0.10 13.11
N ASP A 103 9.67 0.62 12.27
CA ASP A 103 9.67 0.29 10.85
C ASP A 103 10.96 0.75 10.14
N GLU A 104 11.62 1.82 10.59
CA GLU A 104 12.91 2.28 10.03
C GLU A 104 14.04 1.31 10.42
N ILE A 105 14.01 0.81 11.66
CA ILE A 105 14.90 -0.25 12.13
C ILE A 105 14.66 -1.55 11.37
N CYS A 106 13.39 -1.95 11.15
CA CYS A 106 13.06 -3.08 10.30
C CYS A 106 13.64 -2.86 8.90
N SER A 107 13.36 -1.74 8.26
CA SER A 107 13.80 -1.50 6.87
C SER A 107 15.33 -1.56 6.71
N SER A 108 16.09 -1.03 7.68
CA SER A 108 17.56 -1.03 7.66
C SER A 108 18.20 -2.37 8.05
N ARG A 109 17.57 -3.13 8.96
CA ARG A 109 18.01 -4.50 9.28
C ARG A 109 17.61 -5.47 8.19
N ASP A 110 16.43 -5.27 7.62
CA ASP A 110 15.89 -6.08 6.56
C ASP A 110 16.70 -5.88 5.29
N THR A 111 17.34 -4.76 4.97
CA THR A 111 18.31 -4.78 3.83
C THR A 111 19.46 -5.78 4.01
N ASN A 112 19.82 -6.16 5.25
CA ASN A 112 20.80 -7.22 5.54
C ASN A 112 20.15 -8.61 5.75
N ARG A 113 18.86 -8.68 6.10
CA ARG A 113 18.07 -9.92 6.31
C ARG A 113 17.26 -10.36 5.06
N LEU A 114 16.96 -9.42 4.16
CA LEU A 114 16.36 -9.53 2.83
C LEU A 114 17.41 -9.89 1.78
N ASN A 115 18.59 -10.35 2.18
CA ASN A 115 19.19 -11.42 1.40
C ASN A 115 18.26 -12.64 1.57
N GLU A 116 17.07 -12.60 0.94
CA GLU A 116 16.34 -13.80 0.56
C GLU A 116 17.43 -14.70 0.02
N THR A 117 17.63 -15.81 0.73
CA THR A 117 18.66 -16.72 0.26
C THR A 117 18.24 -17.13 -1.13
N ASN A 118 19.19 -17.24 -2.05
CA ASN A 118 18.87 -17.52 -3.45
C ASN A 118 17.98 -18.77 -3.59
N GLU A 119 18.07 -19.71 -2.64
CA GLU A 119 17.18 -20.85 -2.46
C GLU A 119 15.70 -20.46 -2.33
N VAL A 120 15.35 -19.47 -1.52
CA VAL A 120 13.95 -19.01 -1.31
C VAL A 120 13.41 -18.40 -2.59
N THR A 121 14.16 -17.50 -3.24
CA THR A 121 13.74 -16.89 -4.51
C THR A 121 13.50 -17.94 -5.60
N ILE A 122 14.39 -18.94 -5.72
CA ILE A 122 14.22 -20.07 -6.66
C ILE A 122 12.98 -20.88 -6.31
N THR A 123 12.80 -21.19 -5.02
CA THR A 123 11.65 -21.94 -4.51
C THR A 123 10.34 -21.25 -4.91
N ILE A 124 10.17 -19.96 -4.58
CA ILE A 124 8.97 -19.17 -4.91
C ILE A 124 8.73 -19.13 -6.41
N SER A 125 9.77 -18.87 -7.21
CA SER A 125 9.69 -18.84 -8.67
C SER A 125 9.17 -20.15 -9.27
N ILE A 126 9.67 -21.30 -8.79
CA ILE A 126 9.21 -22.62 -9.23
C ILE A 126 7.76 -22.86 -8.83
N TYR A 127 7.36 -22.51 -7.61
CA TYR A 127 5.98 -22.67 -7.16
C TYR A 127 4.99 -21.84 -7.94
N LEU A 128 5.24 -20.53 -8.07
CA LEU A 128 4.34 -19.64 -8.81
C LEU A 128 4.17 -20.12 -10.26
N HIS A 129 5.23 -20.66 -10.87
CA HIS A 129 5.14 -21.26 -12.20
C HIS A 129 4.20 -22.47 -12.24
N ILE A 130 4.33 -23.40 -11.28
CA ILE A 130 3.50 -24.60 -11.19
C ILE A 130 2.04 -24.22 -10.93
N LEU A 131 1.80 -23.39 -9.92
CA LEU A 131 0.47 -22.92 -9.53
C LEU A 131 -0.21 -22.20 -10.68
N TRP A 132 0.51 -21.32 -11.37
CA TRP A 132 0.00 -20.61 -12.54
C TRP A 132 -0.46 -21.55 -13.65
N ASN A 133 0.36 -22.55 -14.00
CA ASN A 133 0.01 -23.51 -15.04
C ASN A 133 -1.26 -24.29 -14.71
N ILE A 134 -1.43 -24.66 -13.44
CA ILE A 134 -2.63 -25.35 -12.96
C ILE A 134 -3.84 -24.41 -12.96
N LEU A 135 -3.69 -23.17 -12.50
CA LEU A 135 -4.76 -22.17 -12.47
C LEU A 135 -5.28 -21.82 -13.86
N ASN A 136 -4.40 -21.73 -14.86
CA ASN A 136 -4.78 -21.45 -16.24
C ASN A 136 -5.42 -22.64 -16.95
N TYR A 137 -4.98 -23.84 -16.63
CA TYR A 137 -5.40 -25.06 -17.32
C TYR A 137 -5.87 -26.12 -16.33
N PRO A 138 -6.89 -25.82 -15.49
CA PRO A 138 -7.26 -26.68 -14.38
C PRO A 138 -7.74 -28.06 -14.86
N LYS A 139 -8.26 -28.19 -16.08
CA LYS A 139 -8.75 -29.45 -16.64
C LYS A 139 -7.68 -30.30 -17.33
N THR A 140 -6.50 -29.75 -17.59
CA THR A 140 -5.48 -30.42 -18.40
C THR A 140 -4.52 -31.19 -17.49
N ILE A 141 -4.61 -32.53 -17.54
CA ILE A 141 -3.81 -33.44 -16.70
C ILE A 141 -2.32 -33.18 -16.80
N LYS A 142 -1.81 -32.82 -17.99
CA LYS A 142 -0.39 -32.51 -18.23
C LYS A 142 0.18 -31.48 -17.24
N TYR A 143 -0.59 -30.45 -16.86
CA TYR A 143 -0.11 -29.42 -15.93
C TYR A 143 -0.23 -29.82 -14.46
N ARG A 144 -0.89 -30.94 -14.17
CA ARG A 144 -0.97 -31.55 -12.84
C ARG A 144 0.14 -32.58 -12.60
N GLN A 145 1.00 -32.81 -13.59
CA GLN A 145 2.12 -33.74 -13.51
C GLN A 145 3.44 -32.98 -13.64
N ILE A 146 4.39 -33.29 -12.76
CA ILE A 146 5.75 -32.72 -12.78
C ILE A 146 6.75 -33.87 -12.84
N SER A 147 7.53 -33.95 -13.91
CA SER A 147 8.63 -34.91 -13.99
C SER A 147 9.69 -34.57 -12.95
N CYS A 148 10.14 -35.56 -12.15
CA CYS A 148 11.20 -35.35 -11.17
C CYS A 148 12.48 -34.89 -11.85
N HIS A 149 12.84 -35.51 -12.98
CA HIS A 149 14.02 -35.13 -13.75
C HIS A 149 13.95 -33.67 -14.23
N ALA A 150 12.85 -33.27 -14.86
CA ALA A 150 12.69 -31.91 -15.35
C ALA A 150 12.66 -30.86 -14.21
N LEU A 151 12.08 -31.22 -13.05
CA LEU A 151 12.13 -30.37 -11.86
C LEU A 151 13.57 -30.21 -11.35
N HIS A 152 14.30 -31.32 -11.22
CA HIS A 152 15.70 -31.31 -10.76
C HIS A 152 16.57 -30.47 -11.69
N GLU A 153 16.53 -30.70 -13.00
CA GLU A 153 17.32 -29.93 -13.98
C GLU A 153 17.01 -28.43 -13.90
N LYS A 154 15.72 -28.06 -13.80
CA LYS A 154 15.31 -26.66 -13.71
C LYS A 154 15.78 -26.01 -12.41
N VAL A 155 15.69 -26.72 -11.28
CA VAL A 155 16.15 -26.23 -9.97
C VAL A 155 17.67 -26.13 -9.96
N GLU A 156 18.39 -27.15 -10.43
CA GLU A 156 19.85 -27.16 -10.54
C GLU A 156 20.37 -26.01 -11.39
N HIS A 157 19.78 -25.80 -12.56
CA HIS A 157 20.13 -24.70 -13.44
C HIS A 157 19.97 -23.33 -12.76
N LYS A 158 18.84 -23.10 -12.08
CA LYS A 158 18.60 -21.86 -11.34
C LYS A 158 19.54 -21.72 -10.12
N CYS A 159 19.83 -22.81 -9.41
CA CYS A 159 20.76 -22.80 -8.29
C CYS A 159 22.17 -22.45 -8.75
N ASN A 160 22.64 -23.01 -9.87
CA ASN A 160 23.94 -22.69 -10.46
C ASN A 160 24.01 -21.22 -10.92
N GLN A 161 22.94 -20.67 -11.49
CA GLN A 161 22.88 -19.26 -11.90
C GLN A 161 22.98 -18.28 -10.74
N LEU A 162 22.39 -18.62 -9.58
CA LEU A 162 22.32 -17.74 -8.43
C LEU A 162 23.29 -18.14 -7.31
N GLY A 163 24.12 -19.17 -7.49
CA GLY A 163 25.01 -19.68 -6.44
C GLY A 163 24.27 -20.19 -5.20
N ALA A 164 23.11 -20.82 -5.38
CA ALA A 164 22.28 -21.37 -4.30
C ALA A 164 22.58 -22.85 -4.02
N ASN A 165 22.30 -23.33 -2.81
CA ASN A 165 22.42 -24.73 -2.45
C ASN A 165 21.32 -25.58 -3.12
N PHE A 166 21.70 -26.37 -4.13
CA PHE A 166 20.77 -27.23 -4.88
C PHE A 166 19.98 -28.20 -3.99
N HIS A 167 20.65 -28.96 -3.12
CA HIS A 167 20.00 -29.98 -2.29
C HIS A 167 19.01 -29.39 -1.30
N GLN A 168 19.37 -28.28 -0.65
CA GLN A 168 18.47 -27.58 0.27
C GLN A 168 17.26 -26.99 -0.47
N THR A 169 17.47 -26.36 -1.62
CA THR A 169 16.40 -25.80 -2.46
C THR A 169 15.43 -26.90 -2.90
N LEU A 170 15.97 -27.99 -3.44
CA LEU A 170 15.17 -29.11 -3.92
C LEU A 170 14.36 -29.75 -2.79
N ASN A 171 14.97 -30.01 -1.63
CA ASN A 171 14.26 -30.58 -0.47
C ASN A 171 13.10 -29.69 -0.02
N THR A 172 13.30 -28.37 -0.02
CA THR A 172 12.24 -27.38 0.28
C THR A 172 11.13 -27.41 -0.78
N ILE A 173 11.48 -27.52 -2.06
CA ILE A 173 10.52 -27.64 -3.16
C ILE A 173 9.76 -28.98 -3.11
N GLU A 174 10.39 -30.09 -2.76
CA GLU A 174 9.66 -31.35 -2.62
C GLU A 174 8.71 -31.32 -1.41
N LYS A 175 9.14 -30.68 -0.32
CA LYS A 175 8.32 -30.52 0.89
C LYS A 175 7.04 -29.73 0.63
N TYR A 176 7.10 -28.52 0.06
CA TYR A 176 5.84 -27.80 -0.16
C TYR A 176 5.00 -28.39 -1.30
N LEU A 177 5.57 -29.11 -2.27
CA LEU A 177 4.77 -29.90 -3.21
C LEU A 177 3.89 -30.91 -2.47
N GLN A 178 4.45 -31.63 -1.48
CA GLN A 178 3.67 -32.54 -0.62
C GLN A 178 2.62 -31.81 0.20
N GLU A 179 2.97 -30.70 0.86
CA GLU A 179 2.02 -29.89 1.63
C GLU A 179 0.86 -29.37 0.77
N PHE A 180 1.14 -29.09 -0.50
CA PHE A 180 0.16 -28.66 -1.48
C PHE A 180 -0.78 -29.77 -1.93
N GLY A 181 -0.42 -31.03 -1.69
CA GLY A 181 -1.18 -32.21 -2.08
C GLY A 181 -0.72 -32.84 -3.39
N PHE A 182 0.50 -32.53 -3.87
CA PHE A 182 1.15 -33.39 -4.86
C PHE A 182 1.65 -34.66 -4.19
N GLU A 183 1.44 -35.77 -4.87
CA GLU A 183 1.90 -37.08 -4.44
C GLU A 183 2.96 -37.56 -5.42
N LYS A 184 4.08 -38.05 -4.89
CA LYS A 184 5.15 -38.65 -5.69
C LYS A 184 4.71 -40.08 -6.05
N VAL A 185 4.29 -40.30 -7.29
CA VAL A 185 3.90 -41.63 -7.78
C VAL A 185 5.11 -42.23 -8.47
N ASN A 186 5.75 -43.19 -7.80
CA ASN A 186 7.06 -43.73 -8.15
C ASN A 186 8.17 -42.67 -8.06
N SER A 187 9.43 -43.06 -8.29
CA SER A 187 10.59 -42.14 -8.30
C SER A 187 10.63 -41.17 -9.49
N LYS A 188 9.63 -41.20 -10.39
CA LYS A 188 9.70 -40.52 -11.69
C LYS A 188 8.92 -39.22 -11.79
N SER A 189 7.79 -39.07 -11.09
CA SER A 189 6.92 -37.90 -11.26
C SER A 189 6.06 -37.59 -10.03
N TRP A 190 5.74 -36.32 -9.88
CA TRP A 190 4.77 -35.78 -8.94
C TRP A 190 3.42 -35.58 -9.62
N TYR A 191 2.33 -35.91 -8.95
CA TYR A 191 0.96 -35.79 -9.46
C TYR A 191 0.05 -35.07 -8.47
N TYR A 192 -0.74 -34.12 -8.97
CA TYR A 192 -1.85 -33.53 -8.21
C TYR A 192 -3.14 -34.31 -8.49
N GLN A 193 -3.43 -35.31 -7.66
CA GLN A 193 -4.56 -36.22 -7.88
C GLN A 193 -5.91 -35.66 -7.40
N LYS A 194 -5.89 -34.74 -6.44
CA LYS A 194 -7.10 -34.18 -5.84
C LYS A 194 -7.91 -33.38 -6.88
N ASN A 195 -9.23 -33.39 -6.70
CA ASN A 195 -10.10 -32.47 -7.44
C ASN A 195 -9.69 -31.03 -7.13
N ILE A 196 -9.22 -30.33 -8.15
CA ILE A 196 -8.76 -28.95 -8.03
C ILE A 196 -9.92 -28.07 -7.59
N ARG A 197 -9.77 -27.45 -6.42
CA ARG A 197 -10.56 -26.30 -6.00
C ARG A 197 -9.78 -25.06 -6.42
N THR A 198 -10.25 -24.38 -7.47
CA THR A 198 -9.55 -23.20 -8.02
C THR A 198 -9.37 -22.08 -6.99
N LEU A 199 -10.30 -21.95 -6.05
CA LEU A 199 -10.20 -20.99 -4.95
C LEU A 199 -8.99 -21.29 -4.06
N ASP A 200 -8.85 -22.52 -3.59
CA ASP A 200 -7.71 -22.94 -2.77
C ASP A 200 -6.38 -22.68 -3.50
N LEU A 201 -6.28 -23.04 -4.78
CA LEU A 201 -5.08 -22.77 -5.60
C LEU A 201 -4.80 -21.27 -5.72
N TRP A 202 -5.85 -20.45 -5.86
CA TRP A 202 -5.73 -19.01 -5.96
C TRP A 202 -5.23 -18.40 -4.64
N GLU A 203 -5.77 -18.82 -3.51
CA GLU A 203 -5.32 -18.36 -2.19
C GLU A 203 -3.84 -18.68 -1.96
N TRP A 204 -3.41 -19.87 -2.38
CA TRP A 204 -1.99 -20.23 -2.34
C TRP A 204 -1.14 -19.39 -3.29
N TYR A 205 -1.59 -19.17 -4.52
CA TYR A 205 -0.88 -18.32 -5.47
C TYR A 205 -0.73 -16.90 -4.92
N ARG A 206 -1.81 -16.33 -4.38
CA ARG A 206 -1.85 -15.02 -3.72
C ARG A 206 -0.94 -14.97 -2.49
N LYS A 207 -0.89 -16.02 -1.68
CA LYS A 207 0.03 -16.11 -0.53
C LYS A 207 1.49 -16.07 -0.98
N TRP A 208 1.85 -16.90 -1.95
CA TRP A 208 3.24 -17.01 -2.42
C TRP A 208 3.72 -15.78 -3.19
N ILE A 209 2.85 -15.16 -4.00
CA ILE A 209 3.22 -13.94 -4.72
C ILE A 209 3.46 -12.78 -3.76
N ASN A 210 2.63 -12.66 -2.72
CA ASN A 210 2.81 -11.67 -1.66
C ASN A 210 4.03 -11.95 -0.76
N THR A 211 4.62 -13.15 -0.85
CA THR A 211 5.86 -13.50 -0.15
C THR A 211 7.11 -13.07 -0.94
N GLN A 212 7.00 -12.78 -2.25
CA GLN A 212 8.15 -12.33 -3.05
C GLN A 212 8.80 -11.10 -2.42
N LEU A 213 10.13 -11.06 -2.39
CA LEU A 213 10.92 -9.92 -1.94
C LEU A 213 10.43 -8.55 -2.45
N VAL A 214 9.98 -8.47 -3.71
CA VAL A 214 9.46 -7.21 -4.28
C VAL A 214 8.24 -6.72 -3.50
N TYR A 215 7.34 -7.62 -3.08
CA TYR A 215 6.21 -7.29 -2.22
C TYR A 215 6.65 -6.89 -0.82
N SER A 216 7.65 -7.57 -0.26
CA SER A 216 8.23 -7.20 1.04
C SER A 216 8.86 -5.80 0.98
N ILE A 217 9.70 -5.52 -0.03
CA ILE A 217 10.28 -4.21 -0.27
C ILE A 217 9.20 -3.16 -0.49
N PHE A 218 8.15 -3.46 -1.26
CA PHE A 218 7.04 -2.54 -1.46
C PHE A 218 6.33 -2.24 -0.14
N TYR A 219 6.02 -3.28 0.64
CA TYR A 219 5.44 -3.13 1.97
C TYR A 219 6.31 -2.27 2.91
N PHE A 220 7.65 -2.42 2.83
CA PHE A 220 8.59 -1.67 3.65
C PHE A 220 8.85 -0.23 3.16
N LEU A 221 9.03 0.00 1.87
CA LEU A 221 9.30 1.33 1.30
C LEU A 221 8.07 2.23 1.36
N TYR A 222 6.87 1.67 1.21
CA TYR A 222 5.60 2.42 1.16
C TYR A 222 4.81 2.36 2.45
N LYS A 223 5.58 2.35 3.55
CA LYS A 223 5.28 2.37 4.99
C LYS A 223 4.05 3.16 5.48
N THR A 224 3.38 3.93 4.63
CA THR A 224 2.07 4.53 4.87
C THR A 224 0.94 3.60 4.40
N LYS A 225 0.57 2.59 5.21
CA LYS A 225 -0.74 1.88 5.22
C LYS A 225 -1.29 1.30 3.90
N SER A 226 -0.50 1.30 2.84
CA SER A 226 -1.05 1.17 1.50
C SER A 226 -0.93 -0.25 1.00
N ASN A 227 -1.82 -1.12 1.48
CA ASN A 227 -1.98 -2.46 0.92
C ASN A 227 -2.17 -2.34 -0.60
N ILE A 228 -1.42 -3.14 -1.35
CA ILE A 228 -1.67 -3.37 -2.78
C ILE A 228 -3.17 -3.66 -2.92
N PRO A 229 -3.89 -2.95 -3.80
CA PRO A 229 -5.34 -3.11 -3.90
C PRO A 229 -5.66 -4.59 -4.05
N GLU A 230 -6.44 -5.16 -3.15
CA GLU A 230 -6.77 -6.59 -3.21
C GLU A 230 -7.87 -6.85 -4.24
N ARG A 231 -8.73 -5.85 -4.46
CA ARG A 231 -9.90 -5.90 -5.32
C ARG A 231 -9.96 -4.66 -6.20
N ILE A 232 -10.28 -4.87 -7.47
CA ILE A 232 -10.48 -3.78 -8.45
C ILE A 232 -11.68 -4.09 -9.33
N PHE A 233 -12.23 -3.06 -9.98
CA PHE A 233 -13.15 -3.23 -11.09
C PHE A 233 -12.41 -3.03 -12.40
N MET A 234 -12.58 -3.96 -13.35
CA MET A 234 -12.04 -3.83 -14.70
C MET A 234 -13.18 -3.77 -15.71
N LEU A 235 -13.13 -2.80 -16.63
CA LEU A 235 -14.09 -2.70 -17.72
C LEU A 235 -13.79 -3.78 -18.75
N ARG A 236 -14.77 -4.64 -19.01
CA ARG A 236 -14.65 -5.70 -20.01
C ARG A 236 -15.94 -5.90 -20.78
N ASN A 237 -15.86 -5.80 -22.10
CA ASN A 237 -17.01 -5.91 -23.00
C ASN A 237 -18.12 -4.94 -22.57
N GLY A 238 -17.75 -3.69 -22.29
CA GLY A 238 -18.67 -2.64 -21.84
C GLY A 238 -19.24 -2.80 -20.43
N LYS A 239 -18.81 -3.80 -19.64
CA LYS A 239 -19.31 -4.02 -18.28
C LYS A 239 -18.18 -4.03 -17.25
N TRP A 240 -18.37 -3.29 -16.17
CA TRP A 240 -17.48 -3.34 -15.01
C TRP A 240 -17.64 -4.67 -14.29
N LYS A 241 -16.52 -5.35 -14.03
CA LYS A 241 -16.48 -6.59 -13.28
C LYS A 241 -15.43 -6.50 -12.20
N GLU A 242 -15.77 -7.01 -11.04
CA GLU A 242 -14.87 -7.08 -9.92
C GLU A 242 -13.91 -8.26 -10.05
N TYR A 243 -12.65 -8.02 -9.72
CA TYR A 243 -11.58 -9.01 -9.69
C TYR A 243 -10.76 -8.85 -8.42
N GLU A 244 -10.32 -9.97 -7.85
CA GLU A 244 -9.12 -9.92 -7.00
C GLU A 244 -7.89 -9.78 -7.90
N ILE A 245 -6.88 -9.03 -7.46
CA ILE A 245 -5.72 -8.68 -8.27
C ILE A 245 -4.42 -9.00 -7.53
N VAL A 246 -3.43 -9.52 -8.26
CA VAL A 246 -2.03 -9.65 -7.81
C VAL A 246 -1.08 -9.31 -8.96
N PHE A 247 0.13 -8.90 -8.63
CA PHE A 247 1.17 -8.45 -9.54
C PHE A 247 2.29 -9.47 -9.55
N ASP A 248 2.51 -10.10 -10.69
CA ASP A 248 3.60 -11.05 -10.85
C ASP A 248 4.73 -10.35 -11.58
N TYR A 249 5.61 -9.72 -10.81
CA TYR A 249 6.73 -8.95 -11.33
C TYR A 249 7.77 -9.83 -12.03
N GLU A 250 7.94 -11.08 -11.58
CA GLU A 250 8.85 -12.04 -12.22
C GLU A 250 8.42 -12.33 -13.66
N TYR A 251 7.11 -12.53 -13.88
CA TYR A 251 6.55 -12.80 -15.20
C TYR A 251 5.95 -11.56 -15.89
N ARG A 252 6.15 -10.37 -15.31
CA ARG A 252 5.70 -9.06 -15.82
C ARG A 252 4.22 -9.02 -16.23
N ARG A 253 3.36 -9.53 -15.35
CA ARG A 253 1.92 -9.64 -15.60
C ARG A 253 1.09 -9.25 -14.38
N ILE A 254 -0.11 -8.75 -14.62
CA ILE A 254 -1.15 -8.65 -13.60
C ILE A 254 -2.05 -9.88 -13.69
N VAL A 255 -2.29 -10.55 -12.57
CA VAL A 255 -3.20 -11.68 -12.49
C VAL A 255 -4.51 -11.24 -11.84
N LEU A 256 -5.62 -11.57 -12.50
CA LEU A 256 -6.98 -11.22 -12.11
C LEU A 256 -7.80 -12.47 -11.84
N PHE A 257 -8.47 -12.52 -10.69
CA PHE A 257 -9.34 -13.63 -10.31
C PHE A 257 -10.81 -13.21 -10.22
N GLU A 258 -11.66 -13.81 -11.06
CA GLU A 258 -13.11 -13.58 -11.08
C GLU A 258 -13.80 -14.55 -10.12
N ASN A 259 -13.96 -14.17 -8.85
CA ASN A 259 -14.46 -15.06 -7.78
C ASN A 259 -15.78 -15.77 -8.17
N LYS A 260 -16.76 -15.03 -8.72
CA LYS A 260 -18.06 -15.58 -9.14
C LYS A 260 -17.97 -16.72 -10.19
N LYS A 261 -16.92 -16.76 -10.99
CA LYS A 261 -16.73 -17.79 -12.02
C LYS A 261 -15.56 -18.72 -11.74
N LEU A 262 -14.80 -18.46 -10.68
CA LEU A 262 -13.56 -19.14 -10.37
C LEU A 262 -12.63 -19.17 -11.59
N LYS A 263 -12.50 -18.03 -12.28
CA LYS A 263 -11.67 -17.90 -13.50
C LYS A 263 -10.51 -16.95 -13.25
N VAL A 264 -9.31 -17.44 -13.54
CA VAL A 264 -8.08 -16.64 -13.54
C VAL A 264 -7.84 -16.06 -14.92
N LYS A 265 -7.23 -14.88 -14.98
CA LYS A 265 -6.77 -14.22 -16.20
C LYS A 265 -5.44 -13.53 -15.94
N SER A 266 -4.62 -13.41 -16.97
CA SER A 266 -3.42 -12.57 -16.94
C SER A 266 -3.54 -11.42 -17.92
N LEU A 267 -3.06 -10.25 -17.51
CA LEU A 267 -2.73 -9.13 -18.37
C LEU A 267 -1.21 -9.08 -18.48
N GLN A 268 -0.68 -9.36 -19.66
CA GLN A 268 0.75 -9.30 -19.91
C GLN A 268 1.13 -7.84 -20.17
N ILE A 269 1.84 -7.21 -19.22
CA ILE A 269 2.20 -5.79 -19.31
C ILE A 269 3.49 -5.61 -20.09
N GLY A 270 4.35 -6.62 -20.03
CA GLY A 270 5.66 -6.59 -20.66
C GLY A 270 6.09 -7.89 -21.31
N ASN A 271 7.26 -7.88 -21.91
CA ASN A 271 7.98 -9.06 -22.31
C ASN A 271 8.41 -9.87 -21.07
N PRO A 272 7.93 -11.11 -20.89
CA PRO A 272 8.32 -11.94 -19.76
C PRO A 272 9.82 -12.33 -19.79
N LYS A 273 10.51 -12.14 -20.92
CA LYS A 273 11.96 -12.31 -21.00
C LYS A 273 12.63 -11.07 -20.40
N ARG A 274 13.07 -11.22 -19.13
CA ARG A 274 13.67 -10.23 -18.21
C ARG A 274 14.74 -9.27 -18.77
N LEU A 275 15.23 -9.48 -20.00
CA LEU A 275 16.37 -8.76 -20.58
C LEU A 275 15.99 -7.54 -21.45
N SER A 276 14.74 -7.43 -21.91
CA SER A 276 14.34 -6.22 -22.63
C SER A 276 13.92 -5.16 -21.62
N LEU A 277 14.66 -4.06 -21.59
CA LEU A 277 14.22 -2.84 -20.93
C LEU A 277 12.87 -2.44 -21.47
N GLU A 278 11.98 -2.02 -20.58
CA GLU A 278 10.63 -1.64 -20.93
C GLU A 278 10.28 -0.28 -20.36
N PHE A 279 9.71 0.51 -21.26
CA PHE A 279 9.45 1.92 -21.07
C PHE A 279 8.03 2.32 -21.49
N ASN A 280 7.23 1.33 -21.88
CA ASN A 280 5.97 1.55 -22.57
C ASN A 280 4.76 1.28 -21.68
N VAL A 281 4.92 1.16 -20.36
CA VAL A 281 3.74 1.11 -19.51
C VAL A 281 3.22 2.53 -19.36
N SER A 282 2.12 2.82 -20.06
CA SER A 282 1.42 4.10 -19.95
C SER A 282 0.31 3.97 -18.92
N ILE A 283 0.28 4.91 -17.99
CA ILE A 283 -0.77 5.00 -16.98
C ILE A 283 -1.50 6.32 -17.21
N GLN A 284 -2.83 6.32 -17.25
CA GLN A 284 -3.60 7.55 -17.35
C GLN A 284 -4.67 7.55 -16.27
N TRP A 285 -4.84 8.69 -15.60
CA TRP A 285 -5.91 8.86 -14.62
C TRP A 285 -7.11 9.53 -15.25
N TYR A 286 -8.30 9.11 -14.84
CA TYR A 286 -9.53 9.82 -15.15
C TYR A 286 -10.55 9.56 -14.04
N ASN A 287 -11.56 10.42 -13.96
CA ASN A 287 -12.63 10.29 -12.99
C ASN A 287 -13.92 10.01 -13.74
N LEU A 288 -14.63 8.94 -13.39
CA LEU A 288 -15.98 8.69 -13.88
C LEU A 288 -16.97 9.35 -12.93
N SER A 289 -17.60 10.42 -13.38
CA SER A 289 -18.83 10.93 -12.77
C SER A 289 -19.96 9.97 -13.17
N GLY A 290 -20.48 9.20 -12.21
CA GLY A 290 -21.64 8.34 -12.45
C GLY A 290 -22.80 9.16 -13.00
N ILE A 291 -23.40 8.65 -14.09
CA ILE A 291 -24.60 9.24 -14.71
C ILE A 291 -25.86 8.89 -13.89
N ASP A 292 -25.80 7.87 -13.03
CA ASP A 292 -26.94 7.36 -12.27
C ASP A 292 -26.73 7.47 -10.73
N ASP A 293 -27.49 8.39 -10.13
CA ASP A 293 -28.02 8.54 -8.76
C ASP A 293 -27.19 8.29 -7.48
N THR A 294 -26.00 7.67 -7.50
CA THR A 294 -25.29 7.38 -6.22
C THR A 294 -24.18 8.36 -5.84
N TYR A 295 -23.99 9.46 -6.56
CA TYR A 295 -22.96 10.51 -6.30
C TYR A 295 -21.53 9.98 -6.06
N SER A 296 -21.26 8.71 -6.36
CA SER A 296 -20.00 8.06 -6.02
C SER A 296 -19.01 8.36 -7.13
N LYS A 297 -18.12 9.33 -6.91
CA LYS A 297 -16.97 9.54 -7.79
C LYS A 297 -16.20 8.23 -7.88
N ARG A 298 -16.03 7.71 -9.10
CA ARG A 298 -15.20 6.54 -9.36
C ARG A 298 -13.83 6.97 -9.83
N PHE A 299 -12.80 6.48 -9.16
CA PHE A 299 -11.40 6.80 -9.47
C PHE A 299 -10.89 5.73 -10.43
N CYS A 300 -10.51 6.16 -11.63
CA CYS A 300 -10.21 5.24 -12.71
C CYS A 300 -8.79 5.42 -13.24
N LEU A 301 -8.27 4.31 -13.75
CA LEU A 301 -6.93 4.19 -14.32
C LEU A 301 -7.02 3.49 -15.67
N ILE A 302 -6.31 4.00 -16.67
CA ILE A 302 -6.11 3.33 -17.96
C ILE A 302 -4.67 2.87 -18.02
N LEU A 303 -4.47 1.58 -18.25
CA LEU A 303 -3.16 0.95 -18.41
C LEU A 303 -2.94 0.59 -19.89
N ASN A 304 -1.83 1.03 -20.46
CA ASN A 304 -1.42 0.81 -21.86
C ASN A 304 -2.52 1.15 -22.87
N HIS A 305 -3.31 2.19 -22.58
CA HIS A 305 -4.46 2.64 -23.39
C HIS A 305 -5.53 1.57 -23.66
N THR A 306 -5.46 0.41 -23.00
CA THR A 306 -6.24 -0.78 -23.36
C THR A 306 -7.07 -1.29 -22.19
N TRP A 307 -6.50 -1.28 -20.99
CA TRP A 307 -7.14 -1.84 -19.80
C TRP A 307 -7.63 -0.73 -18.89
N TYR A 308 -8.94 -0.70 -18.67
CA TYR A 308 -9.59 0.31 -17.84
C TYR A 308 -9.92 -0.31 -16.49
N PHE A 309 -9.38 0.29 -15.44
CA PHE A 309 -9.58 -0.06 -14.05
C PHE A 309 -10.35 1.03 -13.33
N CYS A 310 -11.06 0.63 -12.28
CA CYS A 310 -11.74 1.48 -11.34
C CYS A 310 -11.51 0.93 -9.94
N THR A 311 -11.18 1.82 -9.01
CA THR A 311 -10.94 1.54 -7.59
C THR A 311 -12.05 2.14 -6.73
N PHE A 312 -12.07 1.84 -5.44
CA PHE A 312 -13.09 2.35 -4.51
C PHE A 312 -12.82 3.82 -4.13
N ASP A 313 -11.56 4.20 -3.99
CA ASP A 313 -11.14 5.56 -3.64
C ASP A 313 -9.89 6.00 -4.42
N CYS A 314 -9.48 7.26 -4.20
CA CYS A 314 -8.31 7.85 -4.83
C CYS A 314 -7.00 7.21 -4.36
N GLU A 315 -6.92 6.84 -3.08
CA GLU A 315 -5.74 6.24 -2.47
C GLU A 315 -5.46 4.88 -3.14
N GLU A 316 -6.48 4.05 -3.33
CA GLU A 316 -6.36 2.79 -4.05
C GLU A 316 -5.97 2.98 -5.53
N ARG A 317 -6.46 4.03 -6.21
CA ARG A 317 -6.05 4.33 -7.60
C ARG A 317 -4.57 4.66 -7.65
N GLU A 318 -4.09 5.47 -6.72
CA GLU A 318 -2.67 5.85 -6.59
C GLU A 318 -1.81 4.62 -6.32
N LYS A 319 -2.22 3.75 -5.40
CA LYS A 319 -1.54 2.45 -5.15
C LYS A 319 -1.51 1.57 -6.38
N LEU A 320 -2.62 1.43 -7.09
CA LEU A 320 -2.70 0.67 -8.33
C LEU A 320 -1.75 1.25 -9.39
N SER A 321 -1.70 2.59 -9.49
CA SER A 321 -0.77 3.31 -10.37
C SER A 321 0.67 2.95 -10.03
N ASP A 322 1.06 3.07 -8.76
CA ASP A 322 2.43 2.78 -8.31
C ASP A 322 2.83 1.32 -8.58
N CYS A 323 1.97 0.35 -8.29
CA CYS A 323 2.23 -1.05 -8.62
C CYS A 323 2.41 -1.28 -10.14
N CYS A 324 1.68 -0.55 -10.97
CA CYS A 324 1.84 -0.62 -12.42
C CYS A 324 3.12 0.06 -12.90
N SER A 325 3.56 1.12 -12.22
CA SER A 325 4.79 1.87 -12.55
C SER A 325 6.04 1.01 -12.39
N GLU A 326 6.07 0.10 -11.41
CA GLU A 326 7.17 -0.83 -11.14
C GLU A 326 7.50 -1.78 -12.31
N PHE A 327 6.59 -1.94 -13.28
CA PHE A 327 6.94 -2.69 -14.48
C PHE A 327 7.95 -1.93 -15.35
N ASN A 328 8.13 -0.62 -15.25
CA ASN A 328 9.13 0.08 -16.07
C ASN A 328 10.51 0.08 -15.45
N SER A 329 11.51 0.19 -16.31
CA SER A 329 12.89 0.36 -15.88
C SER A 329 13.17 1.78 -15.38
N PHE A 330 12.53 2.80 -15.95
CA PHE A 330 12.75 4.19 -15.55
C PHE A 330 11.51 4.76 -14.86
N THR A 331 11.66 5.14 -13.59
CA THR A 331 10.56 5.60 -12.76
C THR A 331 10.89 6.93 -12.09
N VAL A 332 10.01 7.90 -12.22
CA VAL A 332 10.09 9.17 -11.50
C VAL A 332 9.29 9.04 -10.21
N ILE A 333 9.95 9.23 -9.07
CA ILE A 333 9.30 9.41 -7.78
C ILE A 333 9.05 10.90 -7.61
N TRP A 334 7.83 11.30 -7.30
CA TRP A 334 7.51 12.69 -7.00
C TRP A 334 6.65 12.79 -5.75
N LYS A 335 6.66 13.94 -5.08
CA LYS A 335 5.87 14.18 -3.87
C LYS A 335 4.75 15.15 -4.15
N ASP A 336 3.55 14.84 -3.67
CA ASP A 336 2.42 15.77 -3.72
C ASP A 336 2.48 16.83 -2.60
N MET A 337 1.43 17.65 -2.50
CA MET A 337 1.30 18.71 -1.50
C MET A 337 1.23 18.18 -0.05
N LEU A 338 0.80 16.93 0.12
CA LEU A 338 0.79 16.22 1.40
C LEU A 338 2.13 15.50 1.67
N LYS A 339 3.12 15.71 0.80
CA LYS A 339 4.44 15.05 0.81
C LYS A 339 4.37 13.54 0.65
N GLN A 340 3.26 13.01 0.11
CA GLN A 340 3.14 11.59 -0.19
C GLN A 340 3.92 11.29 -1.48
N PRO A 341 4.78 10.26 -1.48
CA PRO A 341 5.52 9.87 -2.67
C PRO A 341 4.61 9.10 -3.64
N HIS A 342 4.70 9.41 -4.92
CA HIS A 342 4.02 8.78 -6.05
C HIS A 342 5.06 8.30 -7.06
N LYS A 343 4.78 7.22 -7.79
CA LYS A 343 5.66 6.70 -8.85
C LYS A 343 5.06 6.81 -10.22
N GLU A 344 5.84 7.38 -11.14
CA GLU A 344 5.47 7.52 -12.53
C GLU A 344 6.43 6.82 -13.48
N PRO A 345 5.94 5.95 -14.37
CA PRO A 345 6.80 5.33 -15.36
C PRO A 345 7.00 6.26 -16.55
N PHE A 346 8.26 6.54 -16.92
CA PHE A 346 8.58 7.30 -18.13
C PHE A 346 9.43 6.50 -19.11
N ASN A 347 9.30 6.85 -20.39
CA ASN A 347 10.22 6.41 -21.41
C ASN A 347 11.34 7.43 -21.58
N PRO A 348 12.56 7.16 -21.07
CA PRO A 348 13.60 8.19 -21.07
C PRO A 348 14.10 8.50 -22.49
N TYR A 349 13.87 7.62 -23.47
CA TYR A 349 14.27 7.80 -24.86
C TYR A 349 13.26 8.58 -25.70
N LEU A 350 12.00 8.69 -25.24
CA LEU A 350 10.93 9.38 -25.98
C LEU A 350 10.43 10.65 -25.28
N MET A 351 10.80 10.84 -24.02
CA MET A 351 10.30 11.91 -23.18
C MET A 351 11.39 12.92 -22.87
N THR A 352 11.09 14.19 -23.10
CA THR A 352 11.90 15.33 -22.63
C THR A 352 11.55 15.69 -21.19
N LEU A 353 12.45 16.41 -20.50
CA LEU A 353 12.18 16.90 -19.15
C LEU A 353 10.89 17.75 -19.10
N LYS A 354 10.71 18.66 -20.06
CA LYS A 354 9.49 19.50 -20.15
C LYS A 354 8.22 18.67 -20.33
N GLN A 355 8.25 17.64 -21.17
CA GLN A 355 7.09 16.75 -21.36
C GLN A 355 6.78 15.96 -20.09
N GLY A 356 7.80 15.42 -19.41
CA GLY A 356 7.61 14.71 -18.15
C GLY A 356 7.00 15.60 -17.05
N ILE A 357 7.52 16.83 -16.91
CA ILE A 357 6.99 17.81 -15.95
C ILE A 357 5.54 18.19 -16.28
N GLN A 358 5.24 18.46 -17.55
CA GLN A 358 3.89 18.78 -18.00
C GLN A 358 2.92 17.61 -17.72
N TYR A 359 3.35 16.38 -17.96
CA TYR A 359 2.57 15.19 -17.66
C TYR A 359 2.26 15.07 -16.16
N LEU A 360 3.25 15.27 -15.27
CA LEU A 360 3.01 15.23 -13.82
C LEU A 360 2.10 16.36 -13.35
N LYS A 361 2.21 17.56 -13.96
CA LYS A 361 1.30 18.67 -13.72
C LYS A 361 -0.15 18.30 -14.07
N ASP A 362 -0.39 17.70 -15.23
CA ASP A 362 -1.72 17.27 -15.66
C ASP A 362 -2.28 16.19 -14.70
N LYS A 363 -1.41 15.28 -14.25
CA LYS A 363 -1.77 14.22 -13.30
C LYS A 363 -2.14 14.77 -11.92
N LEU A 364 -1.35 15.71 -11.40
CA LEU A 364 -1.62 16.42 -10.14
C LEU A 364 -2.94 17.20 -10.21
N GLN A 365 -3.25 17.84 -11.34
CA GLN A 365 -4.51 18.52 -11.55
C GLN A 365 -5.72 17.56 -11.49
N ILE A 366 -5.59 16.35 -12.05
CA ILE A 366 -6.64 15.31 -11.97
C ILE A 366 -6.83 14.84 -10.53
N GLN A 367 -5.74 14.71 -9.77
CA GLN A 367 -5.75 14.32 -8.36
C GLN A 367 -6.49 15.36 -7.51
N GLU A 368 -6.10 16.63 -7.62
CA GLU A 368 -6.69 17.75 -6.87
C GLU A 368 -8.16 17.95 -7.21
N HIS A 369 -8.53 17.76 -8.48
CA HIS A 369 -9.94 17.81 -8.88
C HIS A 369 -10.75 16.68 -8.24
N ALA A 370 -10.15 15.50 -8.10
CA ALA A 370 -10.81 14.34 -7.52
C ALA A 370 -11.05 14.55 -6.02
N LEU A 371 -10.02 14.98 -5.30
CA LEU A 371 -10.00 15.21 -3.85
C LEU A 371 -10.82 16.44 -3.44
N ASN A 372 -10.46 17.59 -4.00
CA ASN A 372 -10.91 18.90 -3.51
C ASN A 372 -11.91 19.57 -4.46
N GLY A 373 -12.16 19.00 -5.63
CA GLY A 373 -12.90 19.69 -6.71
C GLY A 373 -12.13 20.87 -7.31
N ALA A 374 -10.87 21.07 -6.87
CA ALA A 374 -9.98 22.12 -7.30
C ALA A 374 -9.27 21.68 -8.57
N ASN A 375 -9.47 22.39 -9.68
CA ASN A 375 -8.85 22.04 -10.95
C ASN A 375 -8.34 23.25 -11.73
N GLU A 376 -8.40 24.44 -11.16
CA GLU A 376 -7.77 25.62 -11.72
C GLU A 376 -6.41 25.80 -11.05
N LEU A 377 -5.35 25.71 -11.86
CA LEU A 377 -3.98 25.81 -11.38
C LEU A 377 -3.61 27.28 -11.15
N ILE A 378 -3.19 27.63 -9.93
CA ILE A 378 -2.66 28.95 -9.60
C ILE A 378 -1.16 29.01 -9.93
N SER A 379 -0.42 28.06 -9.37
CA SER A 379 1.04 28.02 -9.49
C SER A 379 1.52 26.58 -9.55
N PHE A 380 2.53 26.34 -10.37
CA PHE A 380 3.20 25.04 -10.46
C PHE A 380 4.70 25.30 -10.63
N SER A 381 5.52 24.67 -9.80
CA SER A 381 6.97 24.74 -9.89
C SER A 381 7.61 23.39 -9.60
N CYS A 382 8.74 23.13 -10.26
CA CYS A 382 9.62 22.00 -10.00
C CYS A 382 10.88 22.53 -9.31
N GLU A 383 11.20 22.03 -8.12
CA GLU A 383 12.38 22.44 -7.35
C GLU A 383 13.60 21.63 -7.83
N TYR A 384 14.19 22.09 -8.93
CA TYR A 384 15.28 21.39 -9.61
C TYR A 384 16.54 21.20 -8.74
N ASP A 385 16.77 22.12 -7.80
CA ASP A 385 17.87 22.12 -6.83
C ASP A 385 17.74 21.02 -5.76
N LYS A 386 16.52 20.52 -5.53
CA LYS A 386 16.23 19.45 -4.55
C LYS A 386 16.11 18.07 -5.17
N CYS A 387 16.19 17.97 -6.50
CA CYS A 387 16.28 16.69 -7.17
C CYS A 387 17.67 16.08 -6.86
N GLU A 388 17.75 14.77 -6.61
CA GLU A 388 19.03 14.08 -6.30
C GLU A 388 20.11 14.28 -7.37
N SER A 389 19.68 14.66 -8.57
CA SER A 389 20.51 15.16 -9.65
C SER A 389 20.10 16.60 -9.90
N PRO A 390 20.92 17.60 -9.56
CA PRO A 390 20.58 18.99 -9.81
C PRO A 390 20.28 19.18 -11.30
N LEU A 391 19.01 19.44 -11.61
CA LEU A 391 18.57 19.71 -12.96
C LEU A 391 18.78 21.21 -13.23
N SER A 392 19.22 21.58 -14.42
CA SER A 392 19.20 22.99 -14.85
C SER A 392 17.88 23.27 -15.59
N SER A 393 17.30 24.45 -15.40
CA SER A 393 16.11 24.90 -16.14
C SER A 393 16.32 24.96 -17.66
N ASP A 394 17.58 25.05 -18.10
CA ASP A 394 17.97 25.09 -19.50
C ASP A 394 17.78 23.73 -20.21
N LEU A 395 17.49 22.67 -19.45
CA LEU A 395 17.31 21.30 -19.96
C LEU A 395 15.89 20.99 -20.44
N ASN A 396 15.00 21.98 -20.52
CA ASN A 396 13.59 21.77 -20.88
C ASN A 396 13.40 21.01 -22.22
N GLY A 397 14.31 21.18 -23.19
CA GLY A 397 14.25 20.47 -24.48
C GLY A 397 15.00 19.14 -24.53
N VAL A 398 15.70 18.76 -23.47
CA VAL A 398 16.62 17.61 -23.46
C VAL A 398 15.85 16.34 -23.08
N LEU A 399 16.17 15.23 -23.77
CA LEU A 399 15.61 13.91 -23.44
C LEU A 399 16.07 13.47 -22.06
N LEU A 400 15.19 12.78 -21.33
CA LEU A 400 15.54 12.22 -20.02
C LEU A 400 16.73 11.25 -20.12
N HIS A 401 16.87 10.53 -21.24
CA HIS A 401 18.04 9.72 -21.54
C HIS A 401 19.34 10.52 -21.44
N ASP A 402 19.42 11.68 -22.09
CA ASP A 402 20.66 12.47 -22.11
C ASP A 402 21.01 13.05 -20.74
N ILE A 403 20.00 13.29 -19.90
CA ILE A 403 20.16 13.76 -18.53
C ILE A 403 20.69 12.63 -17.64
N TYR A 404 20.11 11.43 -17.74
CA TYR A 404 20.32 10.36 -16.76
C TYR A 404 21.22 9.21 -17.22
N LYS A 405 21.69 9.17 -18.48
CA LYS A 405 22.51 8.06 -19.02
C LYS A 405 23.82 7.80 -18.26
N HIS A 406 24.29 8.76 -17.47
CA HIS A 406 25.51 8.66 -16.68
C HIS A 406 25.29 8.10 -15.26
N PHE A 407 24.03 7.82 -14.89
CA PHE A 407 23.69 7.27 -13.57
C PHE A 407 23.97 5.77 -13.52
N LEU A 408 24.43 5.31 -12.35
CA LEU A 408 24.63 3.89 -12.09
C LEU A 408 23.29 3.15 -12.27
N ASN A 409 23.33 1.99 -12.93
CA ASN A 409 22.17 1.16 -13.26
C ASN A 409 21.20 1.74 -14.30
N TYR A 410 21.52 2.86 -14.96
CA TYR A 410 20.71 3.36 -16.07
C TYR A 410 20.55 2.27 -17.16
N PRO A 411 19.33 2.04 -17.68
CA PRO A 411 18.10 2.82 -17.44
C PRO A 411 17.18 2.27 -16.35
N ASN A 412 17.60 1.26 -15.58
CA ASN A 412 16.86 0.74 -14.43
C ASN A 412 17.09 1.59 -13.18
N ILE A 413 16.56 2.81 -13.17
CA ILE A 413 16.76 3.79 -12.09
C ILE A 413 15.45 4.41 -11.62
N GLN A 414 15.46 4.85 -10.36
CA GLN A 414 14.41 5.70 -9.79
C GLN A 414 15.00 7.09 -9.58
N VAL A 415 14.30 8.12 -10.04
CA VAL A 415 14.75 9.52 -9.90
C VAL A 415 13.72 10.33 -9.12
N ASN A 416 14.18 11.11 -8.15
CA ASN A 416 13.32 11.91 -7.28
C ASN A 416 13.11 13.31 -7.84
N TRP A 417 11.87 13.69 -8.14
CA TRP A 417 11.46 15.04 -8.58
C TRP A 417 10.58 15.71 -7.51
N GLN A 418 10.93 16.94 -7.13
CA GLN A 418 10.14 17.68 -6.15
C GLN A 418 9.23 18.69 -6.85
N LEU A 419 7.92 18.46 -6.77
CA LEU A 419 6.90 19.29 -7.38
C LEU A 419 6.16 20.10 -6.32
N LYS A 420 5.75 21.31 -6.68
CA LYS A 420 4.83 22.15 -5.91
C LYS A 420 3.70 22.59 -6.83
N GLY A 421 2.46 22.44 -6.38
CA GLY A 421 1.29 22.85 -7.14
C GLY A 421 0.21 23.42 -6.23
N ALA A 422 -0.27 24.63 -6.54
CA ALA A 422 -1.41 25.22 -5.85
C ALA A 422 -2.61 25.27 -6.80
N PHE A 423 -3.76 24.80 -6.32
CA PHE A 423 -5.00 24.70 -7.11
C PHE A 423 -6.16 25.34 -6.36
N ILE A 424 -7.12 25.87 -7.11
CA ILE A 424 -8.40 26.36 -6.60
C ILE A 424 -9.57 25.71 -7.32
N VAL A 425 -10.72 25.73 -6.64
CA VAL A 425 -12.01 25.46 -7.26
C VAL A 425 -12.34 26.65 -8.15
N PRO A 426 -12.59 26.45 -9.46
CA PRO A 426 -12.96 27.55 -10.34
C PRO A 426 -14.17 28.29 -9.79
N TYR A 427 -14.14 29.63 -9.79
CA TYR A 427 -15.25 30.44 -9.28
C TYR A 427 -16.60 30.08 -9.90
N LYS A 428 -16.63 29.69 -11.18
CA LYS A 428 -17.83 29.19 -11.88
C LYS A 428 -18.48 27.94 -11.28
N ARG A 429 -17.77 27.23 -10.40
CA ARG A 429 -18.23 26.04 -9.66
C ARG A 429 -18.47 26.32 -8.17
N THR A 430 -18.14 27.53 -7.71
CA THR A 430 -18.43 27.94 -6.34
C THR A 430 -19.86 28.48 -6.24
N ILE A 431 -20.57 28.15 -5.16
CA ILE A 431 -21.89 28.69 -4.88
C ILE A 431 -21.66 30.01 -4.15
N SER A 432 -22.16 31.12 -4.71
CA SER A 432 -22.13 32.40 -4.02
C SER A 432 -22.88 32.27 -2.69
N THR A 433 -22.21 32.60 -1.60
CA THR A 433 -22.80 32.63 -0.25
C THR A 433 -23.53 33.94 0.04
N GLU A 434 -23.56 34.87 -0.91
CA GLU A 434 -24.30 36.11 -0.77
C GLU A 434 -25.80 35.80 -0.58
N ARG A 435 -26.24 35.82 0.68
CA ARG A 435 -27.63 35.66 1.13
C ARG A 435 -28.49 36.88 0.73
N ARG A 436 -28.43 37.36 -0.51
CA ARG A 436 -29.19 38.56 -0.89
C ARG A 436 -30.69 38.31 -0.89
N ASP A 437 -31.15 37.06 -1.07
CA ASP A 437 -32.60 36.74 -1.12
C ASP A 437 -33.01 35.45 -0.38
N LEU A 438 -32.41 35.13 0.77
CA LEU A 438 -33.09 34.20 1.67
C LEU A 438 -34.35 34.89 2.21
N PRO A 439 -35.57 34.34 2.01
CA PRO A 439 -36.78 34.97 2.49
C PRO A 439 -36.65 35.22 3.99
N LYS A 440 -36.77 36.50 4.38
CA LYS A 440 -36.76 36.92 5.79
C LYS A 440 -37.77 36.08 6.54
N ARG A 441 -37.28 35.15 7.37
CA ARG A 441 -38.00 34.33 8.36
C ARG A 441 -39.51 34.29 8.11
N VAL A 442 -39.98 33.32 7.33
CA VAL A 442 -41.38 32.94 7.40
C VAL A 442 -41.64 32.51 8.85
N PRO A 443 -42.65 33.06 9.55
CA PRO A 443 -42.97 32.63 10.90
C PRO A 443 -43.22 31.12 10.90
N PHE A 444 -42.60 30.40 11.83
CA PHE A 444 -42.85 28.97 12.06
C PHE A 444 -44.34 28.79 12.39
N GLN A 445 -45.13 28.42 11.39
CA GLN A 445 -46.41 27.75 11.61
C GLN A 445 -46.16 26.26 11.47
N ASP A 446 -46.67 25.47 12.41
CA ASP A 446 -46.61 24.01 12.41
C ASP A 446 -47.16 23.46 11.09
N ILE A 447 -46.28 22.96 10.22
CA ILE A 447 -46.69 22.32 8.96
C ILE A 447 -46.88 20.83 9.21
N SER A 448 -48.16 20.45 9.24
CA SER A 448 -48.66 19.09 9.02
C SER A 448 -48.04 18.44 7.78
N LEU A 449 -47.49 17.24 7.96
CA LEU A 449 -46.88 16.40 6.92
C LEU A 449 -47.93 15.83 5.95
N ASN A 450 -47.84 16.18 4.65
CA ASN A 450 -48.07 15.32 3.46
C ASN A 450 -48.26 16.14 2.15
N PRO A 451 -48.17 15.56 0.92
CA PRO A 451 -47.13 14.67 0.40
C PRO A 451 -46.53 15.16 -0.95
N LYS A 452 -45.29 14.71 -1.23
CA LYS A 452 -44.57 14.72 -2.54
C LYS A 452 -44.37 16.06 -3.24
N THR A 453 -43.42 16.86 -2.74
CA THR A 453 -42.67 17.81 -3.57
C THR A 453 -41.40 17.14 -4.12
N LYS A 454 -41.08 17.47 -5.37
CA LYS A 454 -39.93 16.98 -6.13
C LYS A 454 -38.64 17.38 -5.40
N PHE A 455 -37.97 16.39 -4.80
CA PHE A 455 -36.82 16.58 -3.92
C PHE A 455 -35.61 17.10 -4.72
N HIS A 456 -35.08 18.28 -4.34
CA HIS A 456 -33.80 18.79 -4.83
C HIS A 456 -32.69 18.32 -3.87
N PRO A 457 -31.75 17.43 -4.27
CA PRO A 457 -30.87 16.72 -3.34
C PRO A 457 -29.72 17.52 -2.71
N LEU A 458 -29.61 18.83 -2.96
CA LEU A 458 -28.41 19.61 -2.63
C LEU A 458 -28.44 20.31 -1.27
N LEU A 459 -29.53 20.21 -0.51
CA LEU A 459 -29.64 20.90 0.79
C LEU A 459 -30.05 19.92 1.89
N TYR A 460 -29.05 19.31 2.52
CA TYR A 460 -29.24 18.60 3.78
C TYR A 460 -29.38 19.61 4.93
N GLU A 461 -30.59 19.75 5.45
CA GLU A 461 -30.91 20.52 6.65
C GLU A 461 -30.11 20.01 7.89
N CYS A 462 -29.68 18.74 7.85
CA CYS A 462 -28.89 18.10 8.91
C CYS A 462 -27.47 18.66 9.09
N ASP A 463 -26.87 19.29 8.08
CA ASP A 463 -25.49 19.80 8.21
C ASP A 463 -25.42 21.22 8.78
N LEU A 464 -26.51 21.99 8.70
CA LEU A 464 -26.61 23.30 9.37
C LEU A 464 -26.54 23.16 10.89
N TYR A 465 -27.14 22.12 11.46
CA TYR A 465 -27.05 21.85 12.89
C TYR A 465 -25.63 21.46 13.30
N LYS A 466 -24.92 20.65 12.49
CA LYS A 466 -23.51 20.31 12.74
C LYS A 466 -22.60 21.53 12.66
N LEU A 467 -22.79 22.39 11.66
CA LEU A 467 -22.04 23.64 11.51
C LEU A 467 -22.28 24.58 12.69
N LYS A 468 -23.52 24.67 13.18
CA LYS A 468 -23.86 25.48 14.36
C LYS A 468 -23.26 24.92 15.64
N VAL A 469 -23.25 23.59 15.81
CA VAL A 469 -22.57 22.95 16.95
C VAL A 469 -21.05 23.17 16.90
N ILE A 470 -20.44 23.20 15.71
CA ILE A 470 -19.02 23.55 15.55
C ILE A 470 -18.79 25.02 15.90
N GLU A 471 -19.64 25.93 15.42
CA GLU A 471 -19.59 27.36 15.72
C GLU A 471 -19.73 27.62 17.24
N ASP A 472 -20.71 27.02 17.90
CA ASP A 472 -20.95 27.16 19.34
C ASP A 472 -19.80 26.57 20.18
N LYS A 473 -19.16 25.49 19.69
CA LYS A 473 -17.95 24.91 20.31
C LYS A 473 -16.71 25.79 20.09
N LEU A 474 -16.60 26.47 18.96
CA LEU A 474 -15.47 27.37 18.67
C LEU A 474 -15.58 28.70 19.42
N GLN A 475 -16.80 29.18 19.66
CA GLN A 475 -17.04 30.44 20.39
C GLN A 475 -16.77 30.32 21.90
N THR A 476 -16.74 29.12 22.47
CA THR A 476 -16.69 28.95 23.93
C THR A 476 -15.31 28.95 24.57
N LYS A 477 -14.18 28.93 23.83
CA LYS A 477 -12.85 28.85 24.50
C LYS A 477 -11.61 29.40 23.78
N VAL A 478 -11.73 30.26 22.76
CA VAL A 478 -10.56 30.87 22.12
C VAL A 478 -10.52 32.37 22.41
N THR A 479 -9.60 32.77 23.29
CA THR A 479 -9.15 34.17 23.42
C THR A 479 -8.61 34.60 22.06
N ARG A 480 -9.42 35.36 21.32
CA ARG A 480 -9.15 35.87 19.97
C ARG A 480 -7.90 36.75 19.98
N ASN A 481 -6.76 36.19 19.59
CA ASN A 481 -5.69 37.02 19.05
C ASN A 481 -5.97 37.23 17.55
N ASN A 482 -6.18 38.49 17.19
CA ASN A 482 -7.22 38.90 16.26
C ASN A 482 -6.65 39.36 14.91
N GLU A 483 -5.46 38.91 14.54
CA GLU A 483 -4.80 39.35 13.30
C GLU A 483 -5.37 38.66 12.06
N LEU A 484 -5.56 37.33 12.12
CA LEU A 484 -6.12 36.57 11.00
C LEU A 484 -7.59 36.97 10.73
N GLN A 485 -8.35 37.27 11.77
CA GLN A 485 -9.74 37.72 11.66
C GLN A 485 -9.84 39.14 11.08
N LYS A 486 -8.91 40.04 11.45
CA LYS A 486 -8.79 41.37 10.84
C LYS A 486 -8.39 41.27 9.37
N LEU A 487 -7.43 40.40 9.05
CA LEU A 487 -6.99 40.14 7.67
C LEU A 487 -8.17 39.65 6.80
N PHE A 488 -8.95 38.68 7.28
CA PHE A 488 -10.14 38.23 6.57
C PHE A 488 -11.24 39.29 6.46
N HIS A 489 -11.44 40.12 7.49
CA HIS A 489 -12.37 41.25 7.41
C HIS A 489 -11.92 42.28 6.37
N GLU A 490 -10.63 42.53 6.25
CA GLU A 490 -10.07 43.49 5.30
C GLU A 490 -10.17 42.98 3.86
N VAL A 491 -9.94 41.68 3.63
CA VAL A 491 -10.17 41.00 2.35
C VAL A 491 -11.63 41.10 1.90
N ILE A 492 -12.56 40.79 2.81
CA ILE A 492 -13.99 40.84 2.52
C ILE A 492 -14.44 42.28 2.28
N LYS A 493 -13.89 43.23 3.04
CA LYS A 493 -14.24 44.65 2.91
C LYS A 493 -13.75 45.26 1.60
N ASN A 494 -12.62 44.80 1.08
CA ASN A 494 -12.00 45.38 -0.10
C ASN A 494 -12.36 44.64 -1.40
N ASP A 495 -13.03 43.48 -1.36
CA ASP A 495 -13.41 42.69 -2.55
C ASP A 495 -12.22 42.22 -3.41
N TYR A 496 -10.99 42.36 -2.91
CA TYR A 496 -9.75 42.00 -3.58
C TYR A 496 -9.00 40.94 -2.78
N LEU A 497 -9.34 39.66 -3.00
CA LEU A 497 -8.53 38.54 -2.51
C LEU A 497 -7.13 38.51 -3.17
N CYS A 498 -6.98 39.17 -4.34
CA CYS A 498 -5.78 39.14 -5.16
C CYS A 498 -4.58 39.89 -4.56
N ASP A 499 -4.80 40.86 -3.67
CA ASP A 499 -3.73 41.73 -3.15
C ASP A 499 -2.93 41.11 -1.98
N LEU A 500 -3.39 39.98 -1.42
CA LEU A 500 -2.73 39.32 -0.29
C LEU A 500 -1.65 38.31 -0.67
N ILE A 501 -1.52 37.94 -1.94
CA ILE A 501 -0.39 37.14 -2.40
C ILE A 501 0.79 38.10 -2.58
N THR A 502 1.52 38.35 -1.50
CA THR A 502 2.79 39.07 -1.60
C THR A 502 3.72 38.30 -2.53
N LYS A 503 4.39 39.02 -3.44
CA LYS A 503 5.36 38.52 -4.44
C LYS A 503 6.46 37.58 -3.91
N ASN A 504 6.61 37.45 -2.59
CA ASN A 504 7.63 36.64 -1.93
C ASN A 504 7.16 35.22 -1.54
N LEU A 505 5.91 34.83 -1.86
CA LEU A 505 5.36 33.49 -1.64
C LEU A 505 5.09 32.69 -2.93
N LEU A 506 5.45 33.27 -4.09
CA LEU A 506 5.59 32.58 -5.38
C LEU A 506 7.08 32.31 -5.64
#